data_AF-A0AAW1MJK2-F1
#
_entry.id   AF-A0AAW1MJK2-F1
#
_cell.length_a   1.000
_cell.length_b   1.000
_cell.length_c   1.000
_cell.angle_alpha   90.00
_cell.angle_beta   90.00
_cell.angle_gamma   90.00
#
_symmetry.space_group_name_H-M   'P 1'
#
loop_
_entity.id
_entity.type
_entity.pdbx_description
1 polymer ?
#
loop_
_entity_poly.entity_id
_entity_poly.type
_entity_poly.pdbx_seq_one_letter_code
_entity_poly.pdbx_strand_id
1 'polypeptide(L)'
;MVDILNIRLKKYWNYKRFDKDVVSSVEETYNVVKSTEAFLLVLTVFLMYMIFLQPVLYKNVVFLVKTWIFIDTVILDTIVLICQHYIYIIVIPVVVGYDILYMTLCIDLIIQLRLTKNSLQHISDKSAEEGVRQVSATVQHQLILLS
;
A
#
# COMPACT_ATOMS: atom_id res chain seq x y z
N MET A 1 -8.60 -3.17 1.68
CA MET A 1 -7.88 -3.71 0.51
C MET A 1 -7.22 -5.04 0.84
N VAL A 2 -6.39 -5.04 1.88
CA VAL A 2 -6.03 -6.17 2.76
C VAL A 2 -7.07 -7.32 2.73
N ASP A 3 -8.32 -7.16 3.21
CA ASP A 3 -9.27 -8.29 3.29
C ASP A 3 -9.62 -8.97 1.94
N ILE A 4 -9.58 -8.23 0.82
CA ILE A 4 -9.77 -8.79 -0.53
C ILE A 4 -8.57 -9.66 -0.91
N LEU A 5 -7.37 -9.24 -0.50
CA LEU A 5 -6.13 -9.98 -0.68
C LEU A 5 -6.16 -11.30 0.08
N ASN A 6 -6.65 -11.29 1.34
CA ASN A 6 -6.77 -12.49 2.16
C ASN A 6 -7.76 -13.49 1.56
N ILE A 7 -8.88 -12.99 1.00
CA ILE A 7 -9.86 -13.83 0.29
C ILE A 7 -9.25 -14.43 -0.98
N ARG A 8 -8.46 -13.66 -1.75
CA ARG A 8 -7.78 -14.18 -2.94
C ARG A 8 -6.73 -15.23 -2.54
N LEU A 9 -5.83 -14.91 -1.63
CA LEU A 9 -4.82 -15.84 -1.14
C LEU A 9 -5.44 -17.15 -0.61
N LYS A 10 -6.56 -17.08 0.13
CA LYS A 10 -7.25 -18.25 0.69
C LYS A 10 -8.09 -19.05 -0.30
N LYS A 11 -8.65 -18.39 -1.31
CA LYS A 11 -9.39 -19.07 -2.38
C LYS A 11 -8.47 -19.84 -3.32
N TYR A 12 -7.24 -19.37 -3.47
CA TYR A 12 -6.34 -19.83 -4.51
C TYR A 12 -5.20 -20.70 -4.00
N TRP A 13 -4.61 -20.38 -2.84
CA TRP A 13 -3.57 -21.22 -2.23
C TRP A 13 -4.23 -22.21 -1.28
N ASN A 14 -4.18 -23.50 -1.63
CA ASN A 14 -4.59 -24.57 -0.73
C ASN A 14 -3.53 -24.71 0.37
N TYR A 15 -3.61 -23.85 1.39
CA TYR A 15 -2.67 -23.74 2.51
C TYR A 15 -2.37 -25.07 3.21
N LYS A 16 -3.25 -26.06 3.08
CA LYS A 16 -3.03 -27.42 3.59
C LYS A 16 -1.82 -28.14 2.96
N ARG A 17 -1.30 -27.67 1.82
CA ARG A 17 -0.12 -28.25 1.13
C ARG A 17 1.19 -27.54 1.44
N PHE A 18 1.17 -26.36 2.05
CA PHE A 18 2.38 -25.61 2.38
C PHE A 18 2.75 -25.83 3.85
N ASP A 19 4.05 -25.77 4.11
CA ASP A 19 4.60 -25.91 5.46
C ASP A 19 3.97 -24.86 6.40
N LYS A 20 3.64 -25.26 7.63
CA LYS A 20 2.92 -24.41 8.59
C LYS A 20 3.71 -23.16 8.93
N ASP A 21 5.03 -23.26 8.93
CA ASP A 21 5.95 -22.16 9.21
C ASP A 21 5.91 -21.07 8.13
N VAL A 22 5.62 -21.46 6.88
CA VAL A 22 5.47 -20.52 5.77
C VAL A 22 4.15 -19.77 5.88
N VAL A 23 3.08 -20.45 6.30
CA VAL A 23 1.77 -19.84 6.50
C VAL A 23 1.82 -18.83 7.65
N SER A 24 2.46 -19.17 8.78
CA SER A 24 2.58 -18.24 9.91
C SER A 24 3.44 -17.02 9.54
N SER A 25 4.55 -17.21 8.82
CA SER A 25 5.41 -16.10 8.38
C SER A 25 4.68 -15.13 7.43
N VAL A 26 3.83 -15.65 6.55
CA VAL A 26 3.01 -14.83 5.65
C VAL A 26 1.95 -14.06 6.44
N GLU A 27 1.29 -14.69 7.42
CA GLU A 27 0.29 -14.05 8.27
C GLU A 27 0.90 -12.95 9.15
N GLU A 28 2.09 -13.17 9.72
CA GLU A 28 2.84 -12.15 10.45
C GLU A 28 3.20 -10.96 9.55
N THR A 29 3.75 -11.23 8.37
CA THR A 29 4.11 -10.18 7.40
C THR A 29 2.89 -9.34 7.06
N TYR A 30 1.76 -9.99 6.81
CA TYR A 30 0.51 -9.32 6.48
C TYR A 30 -0.04 -8.46 7.63
N ASN A 31 0.04 -8.96 8.87
CA ASN A 31 -0.39 -8.21 10.05
C ASN A 31 0.48 -6.96 10.28
N VAL A 32 1.80 -7.06 10.09
CA VAL A 32 2.72 -5.92 10.17
C VAL A 32 2.37 -4.88 9.13
N VAL A 33 2.09 -5.30 7.89
CA VAL A 33 1.74 -4.41 6.78
C VAL A 33 0.41 -3.71 7.05
N LYS A 34 -0.62 -4.47 7.44
CA LYS A 34 -1.92 -3.91 7.82
C LYS A 34 -1.78 -2.87 8.94
N SER A 35 -0.96 -3.16 9.94
CA SER A 35 -0.69 -2.22 11.04
C SER A 35 0.03 -0.96 10.55
N THR A 36 1.01 -1.11 9.65
CA THR A 36 1.76 0.00 9.05
C THR A 36 0.87 0.88 8.18
N GLU A 37 0.03 0.29 7.32
CA GLU A 37 -0.93 1.02 6.48
C GLU A 37 -1.93 1.81 7.33
N ALA A 38 -2.47 1.19 8.39
CA ALA A 38 -3.38 1.86 9.31
C ALA A 38 -2.70 3.03 10.04
N PHE A 39 -1.46 2.83 10.51
CA PHE A 39 -0.69 3.88 11.15
C PHE A 39 -0.41 5.05 10.20
N LEU A 40 -0.01 4.77 8.96
CA LEU A 40 0.23 5.80 7.94
C LEU A 40 -1.04 6.61 7.62
N LEU A 41 -2.20 5.95 7.54
CA LEU A 41 -3.48 6.63 7.35
C LEU A 41 -3.82 7.56 8.52
N VAL A 42 -3.70 7.07 9.75
CA VAL A 42 -3.96 7.87 10.96
C VAL A 42 -3.01 9.07 11.04
N LEU A 43 -1.72 8.85 10.77
CA LEU A 43 -0.72 9.90 10.75
C LEU A 43 -1.04 10.95 9.68
N THR A 44 -1.44 10.52 8.48
CA THR A 44 -1.80 11.42 7.38
C THR A 44 -3.00 12.30 7.74
N VAL A 45 -4.05 11.70 8.29
CA VAL A 45 -5.24 12.43 8.76
C VAL A 45 -4.86 13.41 9.85
N PHE A 46 -4.06 12.99 10.82
CA PHE A 46 -3.59 13.85 11.90
C PHE A 46 -2.79 15.06 11.37
N LEU A 47 -1.86 14.83 10.43
CA LEU A 47 -1.08 15.90 9.82
C LEU A 47 -1.95 16.88 9.03
N MET A 48 -2.95 16.38 8.28
CA MET A 48 -3.93 17.25 7.61
C MET A 48 -4.63 18.15 8.63
N TYR A 49 -5.18 17.57 9.71
CA TYR A 49 -5.82 18.36 10.76
C TYR A 49 -4.91 19.45 11.34
N MET A 50 -3.64 19.12 11.59
CA MET A 50 -2.67 20.09 12.11
C MET A 50 -2.42 21.24 11.13
N ILE A 51 -2.35 20.95 9.82
CA ILE A 51 -2.18 21.97 8.77
C ILE A 51 -3.43 22.86 8.67
N PHE A 52 -4.63 22.27 8.75
CA PHE A 52 -5.88 23.04 8.78
C PHE A 52 -6.02 23.91 10.04
N LEU A 53 -5.43 23.50 11.16
CA LEU A 53 -5.45 24.26 12.41
C LEU A 53 -4.42 25.42 12.42
N GLN A 54 -3.41 25.35 11.57
CA GLN A 54 -2.32 26.34 11.50
C GLN A 54 -2.80 27.80 11.36
N PRO A 55 -3.73 28.17 10.44
CA PRO A 55 -4.23 29.54 10.34
C PRO A 55 -5.01 29.99 11.58
N VAL A 56 -5.60 29.07 12.34
CA VAL A 56 -6.30 29.38 13.60
C VAL A 56 -5.30 29.67 14.72
N LEU A 57 -4.21 28.90 14.79
CA LEU A 57 -3.18 29.04 15.82
C LEU A 57 -2.28 30.27 15.60
N TYR A 58 -2.02 30.63 14.35
CA TYR A 58 -1.13 31.74 13.99
C TYR A 58 -1.88 32.84 13.24
N LYS A 59 -2.27 33.89 13.96
CA LYS A 59 -3.02 35.04 13.41
C LYS A 59 -2.36 35.77 12.23
N ASN A 60 -1.06 35.56 12.01
CA ASN A 60 -0.30 36.21 10.93
C ASN A 60 -0.10 35.31 9.70
N VAL A 61 -0.68 34.10 9.68
CA VAL A 61 -0.51 33.13 8.59
C VAL A 61 -1.86 32.87 7.95
N VAL A 62 -2.17 33.61 6.88
CA VAL A 62 -3.43 33.46 6.12
C VAL A 62 -3.36 32.24 5.19
N PHE A 63 -2.18 31.94 4.65
CA PHE A 63 -1.96 30.84 3.70
C PHE A 63 -1.45 29.58 4.39
N LEU A 64 -1.86 28.41 3.90
CA LEU A 64 -1.39 27.11 4.40
C LEU A 64 0.11 26.91 4.14
N VAL A 65 0.61 27.48 3.03
CA VAL A 65 2.01 27.44 2.63
C VAL A 65 2.47 28.85 2.32
N LYS A 66 3.75 29.15 2.61
CA LYS A 66 4.35 30.44 2.26
C LYS A 66 4.35 30.63 0.74
N THR A 67 3.42 31.44 0.25
CA THR A 67 3.27 31.80 -1.17
C THR A 67 3.79 33.21 -1.41
N TRP A 68 4.49 33.40 -2.54
CA TRP A 68 4.88 34.72 -3.02
C TRP A 68 3.82 35.20 -4.02
N ILE A 69 3.10 36.26 -3.66
CA ILE A 69 2.06 36.84 -4.49
C ILE A 69 2.54 38.23 -4.93
N PHE A 70 2.61 38.44 -6.24
CA PHE A 70 3.15 39.67 -6.83
C PHE A 70 2.12 40.83 -6.86
N ILE A 71 0.84 40.52 -6.70
CA ILE A 71 -0.28 41.46 -6.81
C ILE A 71 -1.14 41.33 -5.55
N ASP A 72 -1.17 42.38 -4.74
CA ASP A 72 -1.87 42.41 -3.45
C ASP A 72 -3.37 42.68 -3.68
N THR A 73 -4.11 41.63 -4.06
CA THR A 73 -5.55 41.70 -4.28
C THR A 73 -6.27 40.56 -3.57
N VAL A 74 -7.32 40.89 -2.83
CA VAL A 74 -8.12 39.94 -2.04
C VAL A 74 -8.67 38.78 -2.89
N ILE A 75 -9.00 39.06 -4.16
CA ILE A 75 -9.50 38.05 -5.10
C ILE A 75 -8.41 37.01 -5.39
N LEU A 76 -7.18 37.44 -5.66
CA LEU A 76 -6.07 36.55 -5.96
C LEU A 76 -5.70 35.72 -4.72
N ASP A 77 -5.67 36.34 -3.54
CA ASP A 77 -5.43 35.63 -2.27
C ASP A 77 -6.46 34.53 -2.04
N THR A 78 -7.73 34.82 -2.29
CA THR A 78 -8.81 33.83 -2.14
C THR A 78 -8.64 32.66 -3.11
N ILE A 79 -8.29 32.94 -4.37
CA ILE A 79 -8.03 31.91 -5.38
C ILE A 79 -6.84 31.04 -4.96
N VAL A 80 -5.74 31.65 -4.54
CA VAL A 80 -4.54 30.92 -4.07
C VAL A 80 -4.89 30.05 -2.87
N LEU A 81 -5.67 30.55 -1.92
CA LEU A 81 -6.12 29.79 -0.77
C LEU A 81 -6.95 28.57 -1.17
N ILE A 82 -7.89 28.74 -2.11
CA ILE A 82 -8.71 27.64 -2.65
C ILE A 82 -7.82 26.60 -3.34
N CYS A 83 -6.85 27.04 -4.15
CA CYS A 83 -5.90 26.13 -4.81
C CYS A 83 -5.05 25.36 -3.80
N GLN A 84 -4.55 26.01 -2.74
CA GLN A 84 -3.83 25.33 -1.67
C GLN A 84 -4.74 24.28 -0.99
N HIS A 85 -5.97 24.64 -0.64
CA HIS A 85 -6.93 23.70 -0.05
C HIS A 85 -7.20 22.50 -0.96
N TYR A 86 -7.38 22.74 -2.25
CA TYR A 86 -7.57 21.67 -3.25
C TYR A 86 -6.39 20.69 -3.25
N ILE A 87 -5.16 21.21 -3.24
CA ILE A 87 -3.95 20.38 -3.20
C ILE A 87 -3.92 19.54 -1.92
N TYR A 88 -4.16 20.15 -0.75
CA TYR A 88 -4.12 19.44 0.52
C TYR A 88 -5.23 18.38 0.69
N ILE A 89 -6.44 18.67 0.20
CA ILE A 89 -7.60 17.77 0.34
C ILE A 89 -7.59 16.65 -0.71
N ILE A 90 -7.05 16.88 -1.90
CA ILE A 90 -7.14 15.91 -3.00
C ILE A 90 -5.78 15.29 -3.32
N VAL A 91 -4.75 16.10 -3.54
CA VAL A 91 -3.46 15.59 -4.00
C VAL A 91 -2.80 14.73 -2.92
N ILE A 92 -2.83 15.17 -1.66
CA ILE A 92 -2.18 14.43 -0.57
C ILE A 92 -2.83 13.06 -0.34
N PRO A 93 -4.17 12.92 -0.17
CA PRO A 93 -4.78 11.59 -0.03
C PRO A 93 -4.55 10.71 -1.25
N VAL A 94 -4.53 11.28 -2.45
CA VAL A 94 -4.27 10.52 -3.68
C VAL A 94 -2.85 9.96 -3.67
N VAL A 95 -1.83 10.79 -3.39
CA VAL A 95 -0.43 10.36 -3.34
C VAL A 95 -0.22 9.29 -2.25
N VAL A 96 -0.70 9.54 -1.03
CA VAL A 96 -0.59 8.57 0.07
C VAL A 96 -1.35 7.28 -0.26
N GLY A 97 -2.51 7.37 -0.90
CA GLY A 97 -3.27 6.22 -1.36
C GLY A 97 -2.50 5.38 -2.38
N TYR A 98 -1.83 6.02 -3.34
CA TYR A 98 -0.95 5.33 -4.28
C TYR A 98 0.24 4.67 -3.59
N ASP A 99 0.89 5.35 -2.64
CA ASP A 99 2.03 4.78 -1.91
C ASP A 99 1.61 3.53 -1.10
N ILE A 100 0.42 3.57 -0.48
CA ILE A 100 -0.16 2.40 0.20
C ILE A 100 -0.39 1.27 -0.81
N LEU A 101 -0.99 1.55 -1.97
CA LEU A 101 -1.20 0.55 -3.02
C LEU A 101 0.10 -0.10 -3.47
N TYR A 102 1.14 0.70 -3.72
CA TYR A 102 2.45 0.21 -4.11
C TYR A 102 3.08 -0.66 -3.02
N MET A 103 2.99 -0.26 -1.75
CA MET A 103 3.44 -1.12 -0.64
C MET A 103 2.71 -2.46 -0.65
N THR A 104 1.37 -2.45 -0.73
CA THR A 104 0.58 -3.69 -0.75
C THR A 104 1.02 -4.61 -1.90
N LEU A 105 1.21 -4.08 -3.11
CA LEU A 105 1.68 -4.84 -4.27
C LEU A 105 3.10 -5.39 -4.09
N CYS A 106 4.02 -4.59 -3.55
CA CYS A 106 5.38 -5.03 -3.27
C CYS A 106 5.41 -6.19 -2.26
N ILE A 107 4.59 -6.12 -1.21
CA ILE A 107 4.48 -7.19 -0.23
C ILE A 107 3.87 -8.45 -0.83
N ASP A 108 2.84 -8.31 -1.67
CA ASP A 108 2.26 -9.45 -2.39
C ASP A 108 3.32 -10.13 -3.28
N LEU A 109 4.10 -9.36 -4.03
CA LEU A 109 5.22 -9.90 -4.82
C LEU A 109 6.28 -10.59 -3.95
N ILE A 110 6.65 -10.03 -2.80
CA ILE A 110 7.60 -10.66 -1.87
C ILE A 110 7.05 -11.99 -1.35
N ILE A 111 5.77 -12.04 -0.97
CA ILE A 111 5.11 -13.27 -0.52
C ILE A 111 5.10 -14.31 -1.63
N GLN A 112 4.70 -13.92 -2.85
CA GLN A 112 4.71 -14.80 -4.01
C GLN A 112 6.12 -15.33 -4.31
N LEU A 113 7.15 -14.48 -4.28
CA LEU A 113 8.54 -14.89 -4.49
C LEU A 113 9.03 -15.87 -3.43
N ARG A 114 8.70 -15.64 -2.15
CA ARG A 114 9.04 -16.57 -1.06
C ARG A 114 8.37 -17.93 -1.25
N LEU A 115 7.09 -17.93 -1.61
CA LEU A 115 6.34 -19.16 -1.87
C LEU A 115 6.91 -19.93 -3.07
N THR A 116 7.23 -19.24 -4.17
CA THR A 116 7.86 -19.83 -5.35
C THR A 116 9.25 -20.39 -5.02
N LYS A 117 10.06 -19.67 -4.24
CA LYS A 117 11.37 -20.14 -3.77
C LYS A 117 11.24 -21.42 -2.94
N ASN A 118 10.32 -21.45 -1.99
CA ASN A 118 10.09 -22.65 -1.16
C ASN A 118 9.57 -23.83 -2.00
N SER A 119 8.68 -23.56 -2.97
CA SER A 119 8.23 -24.59 -3.90
C SER A 119 9.40 -25.14 -4.72
N LEU A 120 10.27 -24.29 -5.27
CA LEU A 120 11.45 -24.73 -6.04
C LEU A 120 12.42 -25.57 -5.20
N GLN A 121 12.64 -25.19 -3.93
CA GLN A 121 13.47 -25.98 -3.01
C GLN A 121 12.88 -27.38 -2.77
N HIS A 122 11.58 -27.48 -2.51
CA HIS A 122 10.91 -28.78 -2.37
C HIS A 122 10.90 -29.64 -3.65
N ILE A 123 10.94 -28.99 -4.80
CA ILE A 123 11.00 -29.65 -6.11
C ILE A 123 12.40 -30.19 -6.38
N SER A 124 13.44 -29.48 -5.96
CA SER A 124 14.82 -29.95 -6.02
C SER A 124 15.02 -31.27 -5.26
N ASP A 125 14.20 -31.53 -4.23
CA ASP A 125 14.26 -32.74 -3.40
C ASP A 125 13.31 -33.87 -3.89
N LYS A 126 12.52 -33.65 -4.95
CA LYS A 126 11.52 -34.60 -5.47
C LYS A 126 11.79 -35.00 -6.93
N SER A 127 11.17 -36.09 -7.38
CA SER A 127 11.24 -36.56 -8.78
C SER A 127 10.87 -35.44 -9.76
N ALA A 128 11.65 -35.31 -10.85
CA ALA A 128 11.55 -34.23 -11.83
C ALA A 128 10.13 -34.02 -12.41
N GLU A 129 9.33 -35.10 -12.50
CA GLU A 129 7.98 -35.08 -13.05
C GLU A 129 6.96 -34.37 -12.14
N GLU A 130 7.09 -34.54 -10.82
CA GLU A 130 6.26 -33.85 -9.83
C GLU A 130 6.65 -32.38 -9.70
N GLY A 131 7.95 -32.09 -9.89
CA GLY A 131 8.51 -30.76 -9.96
C GLY A 131 7.91 -29.88 -11.05
N VAL A 132 7.92 -30.37 -12.28
CA VAL A 132 7.43 -29.62 -13.45
C VAL A 132 5.95 -29.26 -13.33
N ARG A 133 5.11 -30.17 -12.81
CA ARG A 133 3.68 -29.89 -12.55
C ARG A 133 3.48 -28.79 -11.51
N GLN A 134 4.29 -28.75 -10.46
CA GLN A 134 4.16 -27.79 -9.37
C GLN A 134 4.68 -26.39 -9.77
N VAL A 135 5.75 -26.31 -10.57
CA VAL A 135 6.21 -25.05 -11.19
C VAL A 135 5.17 -24.54 -12.19
N SER A 136 4.66 -25.39 -13.09
CA SER A 136 3.66 -24.98 -14.09
C SER A 136 2.39 -24.42 -13.44
N ALA A 137 1.93 -25.04 -12.35
CA ALA A 137 0.79 -24.53 -11.58
C ALA A 137 1.09 -23.17 -10.94
N THR A 138 2.30 -22.97 -10.40
CA THR A 138 2.71 -21.72 -9.77
C THR A 138 2.86 -20.57 -10.78
N VAL A 139 3.43 -20.85 -11.96
CA VAL A 139 3.60 -19.88 -13.06
C VAL A 139 2.27 -19.48 -13.68
N GLN A 140 1.37 -20.43 -13.99
CA GLN A 140 0.01 -20.10 -14.45
C GLN A 140 -0.73 -19.25 -13.43
N HIS A 141 -0.46 -19.45 -12.15
CA HIS A 141 -1.12 -18.72 -11.09
C HIS A 141 -0.61 -17.30 -10.88
N GLN A 142 0.69 -17.07 -11.05
CA GLN A 142 1.25 -15.71 -11.11
C GLN A 142 0.70 -14.95 -12.31
N LEU A 143 0.49 -15.63 -13.44
CA LEU A 143 -0.07 -15.03 -14.65
C LEU A 143 -1.52 -14.53 -14.44
N ILE A 144 -2.33 -15.26 -13.68
CA ILE A 144 -3.73 -14.88 -13.35
C ILE A 144 -3.79 -13.71 -12.34
N LEU A 145 -2.79 -13.57 -11.47
CA LEU A 145 -2.72 -12.46 -10.52
C LEU A 145 -2.25 -11.15 -11.17
N LEU A 146 -1.51 -11.25 -12.28
CA LEU A 146 -1.02 -10.12 -13.08
C LEU A 146 -1.99 -9.68 -14.19
N SER A 147 -2.99 -10.50 -14.57
CA SER A 147 -4.03 -10.19 -15.56
C SER A 147 -5.27 -9.57 -14.92
#